data_AF-A0A537UGJ9-F1
#
_entry.id   AF-A0A537UGJ9-F1
#
_cell.length_a   1.000
_cell.length_b   1.000
_cell.length_c   1.000
_cell.angle_alpha   90.00
_cell.angle_beta   90.00
_cell.angle_gamma   90.00
#
_symmetry.space_group_name_H-M   'P 1'
#
loop_
_entity.id
_entity.type
_entity.pdbx_description
1 polymer ?
#
loop_
_entity_poly.entity_id
_entity_poly.type
_entity_poly.pdbx_seq_one_letter_code
_entity_poly.pdbx_strand_id
1 'polypeptide(L)'
;MDEGRFSVSAQFRVAPLFCRPWTLNGISPRLIESHYEHNYGAALTRLNAVTRELEGIDFGIATPQAIGRLKREQIDLLNSTLLHELYFASLGGDGRTLPEVIANAITRDFRSVSHWRQEFIALAEALAGDAGWILLTYVPRDGRLINQSASDHTQSIAGGIPILALDMYEHAYHIEYGPNTTAYIAAFMRNIDWASVEARYNDAVKVAPPRPLQQSEFKDVPSITAEEVQGMLAAGQPVQIIDTRPRHYSTRAQDIVDGAVWRDPERLDEWIGTLSKEAPVVTFCVYGFHIGCQSAAA
;
A
#
# COMPACT_ATOMS: atom_id res chain seq x y z
N MET A 1 -40.70 15.80 17.74
CA MET A 1 -40.05 16.95 17.08
C MET A 1 -38.73 17.16 17.79
N ASP A 2 -37.66 16.65 17.18
CA ASP A 2 -36.28 17.07 17.46
C ASP A 2 -35.52 16.92 16.14
N GLU A 3 -35.86 17.80 15.20
CA GLU A 3 -35.12 18.00 13.95
C GLU A 3 -33.98 18.97 14.25
N GLY A 4 -32.77 18.44 14.45
CA GLY A 4 -31.62 19.30 14.67
C GLY A 4 -30.38 18.58 15.14
N ARG A 5 -29.65 17.92 14.21
CA ARG A 5 -28.25 17.45 14.30
C ARG A 5 -28.01 16.51 13.09
N PHE A 6 -27.16 16.72 12.10
CA PHE A 6 -26.10 17.68 11.80
C PHE A 6 -26.11 17.85 10.27
N SER A 7 -26.20 19.07 9.76
CA SER A 7 -25.73 19.37 8.40
C SER A 7 -24.70 20.48 8.52
N VAL A 8 -23.50 20.09 8.93
CA VAL A 8 -22.31 20.89 8.66
C VAL A 8 -21.81 20.33 7.34
N SER A 9 -22.02 21.06 6.23
CA SER A 9 -21.33 20.77 4.96
C SER A 9 -19.86 20.55 5.28
N ALA A 10 -19.32 19.38 4.93
CA ALA A 10 -17.98 18.98 5.33
C ALA A 10 -16.95 19.70 4.44
N GLN A 11 -16.84 21.02 4.63
CA GLN A 11 -15.86 21.82 3.94
C GLN A 11 -14.47 21.51 4.49
N PHE A 12 -13.58 21.04 3.61
CA PHE A 12 -12.17 20.86 3.91
C PHE A 12 -11.53 22.23 4.16
N ARG A 13 -10.71 22.33 5.20
CA ARG A 13 -10.08 23.58 5.65
C ARG A 13 -8.63 23.61 5.23
N VAL A 14 -8.14 24.81 4.94
CA VAL A 14 -6.71 25.07 4.73
C VAL A 14 -5.96 24.65 5.98
N ALA A 15 -5.01 23.73 5.84
CA ALA A 15 -4.08 23.35 6.87
C ALA A 15 -2.97 24.41 6.98
N PRO A 16 -2.46 24.71 8.19
CA PRO A 16 -1.32 25.61 8.33
C PRO A 16 -0.10 25.05 7.58
N LEU A 17 0.76 25.94 7.08
CA LEU A 17 2.02 25.52 6.48
C LEU A 17 2.92 24.89 7.56
N PHE A 18 3.21 23.59 7.42
CA PHE A 18 3.88 22.79 8.45
C PHE A 18 5.41 22.91 8.47
N CYS A 19 5.99 23.78 7.64
CA CYS A 19 7.40 24.12 7.68
C CYS A 19 7.58 25.64 7.79
N ARG A 20 8.81 26.08 8.13
CA ARG A 20 9.20 27.49 8.11
C ARG A 20 10.03 27.73 6.85
N PRO A 21 9.48 28.35 5.79
CA PRO A 21 10.17 28.38 4.50
C PRO A 21 11.56 29.03 4.56
N TRP A 22 11.72 30.06 5.39
CA TRP A 22 12.99 30.78 5.57
C TRP A 22 14.08 30.00 6.32
N THR A 23 13.77 28.82 6.87
CA THR A 23 14.78 27.96 7.52
C THR A 23 15.28 26.83 6.61
N LEU A 24 14.69 26.65 5.43
CA LEU A 24 15.03 25.53 4.55
C LEU A 24 16.38 25.77 3.83
N ASN A 25 17.21 24.73 3.79
CA ASN A 25 18.53 24.75 3.20
C ASN A 25 18.50 24.42 1.70
N GLY A 26 18.58 25.47 0.87
CA GLY A 26 18.50 25.34 -0.58
C GLY A 26 17.08 25.09 -1.05
N ILE A 27 16.06 25.56 -0.35
CA ILE A 27 14.70 25.64 -0.88
C ILE A 27 14.23 27.04 -0.50
N SER A 28 13.96 27.88 -1.49
CA SER A 28 13.61 29.28 -1.25
C SER A 28 12.20 29.42 -0.67
N PRO A 29 11.93 30.47 0.13
CA PRO A 29 10.58 30.78 0.58
C PRO A 29 9.59 30.92 -0.58
N ARG A 30 10.02 31.58 -1.66
CA ARG A 30 9.21 31.75 -2.89
C ARG A 30 8.75 30.42 -3.47
N LEU A 31 9.60 29.39 -3.49
CA LEU A 31 9.23 28.08 -4.02
C LEU A 31 8.13 27.44 -3.16
N ILE A 32 8.31 27.42 -1.84
CA ILE A 32 7.32 26.85 -0.91
C ILE A 32 6.00 27.62 -0.90
N GLU A 33 6.06 28.95 -0.84
CA GLU A 33 4.89 29.82 -0.85
C GLU A 33 4.08 29.64 -2.14
N SER A 34 4.77 29.65 -3.29
CA SER A 34 4.13 29.39 -4.58
C SER A 34 3.47 28.01 -4.61
N HIS A 35 4.15 26.99 -4.10
CA HIS A 35 3.66 25.61 -4.08
C HIS A 35 2.41 25.46 -3.20
N TYR A 36 2.44 26.08 -2.02
CA TYR A 36 1.34 26.07 -1.06
C TYR A 36 0.11 26.84 -1.57
N GLU A 37 0.31 28.05 -2.10
CA GLU A 37 -0.80 28.89 -2.56
C GLU A 37 -1.44 28.37 -3.85
N HIS A 38 -0.62 28.03 -4.85
CA HIS A 38 -1.12 27.81 -6.20
C HIS A 38 -1.43 26.35 -6.51
N ASN A 39 -0.76 25.38 -5.87
CA ASN A 39 -1.05 23.96 -6.12
C ASN A 39 -1.94 23.39 -5.02
N TYR A 40 -1.48 23.44 -3.76
CA TYR A 40 -2.28 22.97 -2.61
C TYR A 40 -3.58 23.78 -2.45
N GLY A 41 -3.50 25.12 -2.43
CA GLY A 41 -4.66 25.99 -2.27
C GLY A 41 -5.69 25.85 -3.38
N ALA A 42 -5.23 25.69 -4.64
CA ALA A 42 -6.12 25.45 -5.77
C ALA A 42 -6.79 24.07 -5.70
N ALA A 43 -6.03 23.01 -5.38
CA ALA A 43 -6.56 21.66 -5.21
C ALA A 43 -7.64 21.61 -4.12
N LEU A 44 -7.39 22.21 -2.96
CA LEU A 44 -8.34 22.29 -1.86
C LEU A 44 -9.60 23.10 -2.23
N THR A 45 -9.43 24.22 -2.94
CA THR A 45 -10.55 25.02 -3.43
C THR A 45 -11.45 24.20 -4.36
N ARG A 46 -10.84 23.46 -5.30
CA ARG A 46 -11.56 22.60 -6.23
C ARG A 46 -12.18 21.40 -5.52
N LEU A 47 -11.50 20.78 -4.56
CA LEU A 47 -12.03 19.67 -3.75
C LEU A 47 -13.34 20.07 -3.06
N ASN A 48 -13.35 21.25 -2.46
CA ASN A 48 -14.54 21.81 -1.83
C ASN A 48 -15.68 22.06 -2.84
N ALA A 49 -15.36 22.51 -4.06
CA ALA A 49 -16.36 22.70 -5.11
C ALA A 49 -16.96 21.36 -5.59
N VAL A 50 -16.11 20.36 -5.87
CA VAL A 50 -16.54 19.01 -6.27
C VAL A 50 -17.36 18.35 -5.16
N THR A 51 -16.99 18.55 -3.90
CA THR A 51 -17.74 18.02 -2.75
C THR A 51 -19.14 18.62 -2.69
N ARG A 52 -19.30 19.94 -2.87
CA ARG A 52 -20.62 20.58 -2.94
C ARG A 52 -21.45 20.11 -4.14
N GLU A 53 -20.81 19.89 -5.30
CA GLU A 53 -21.49 19.36 -6.48
C GLU A 53 -22.01 17.94 -6.23
N LEU A 54 -21.23 17.10 -5.57
CA LEU A 54 -21.63 15.74 -5.17
C LEU A 54 -22.70 15.74 -4.06
N GLU A 55 -22.66 16.69 -3.13
CA GLU A 55 -23.71 16.85 -2.10
C GLU A 55 -25.05 17.28 -2.73
N GLY A 56 -25.02 18.08 -3.80
CA GLY A 56 -26.21 18.59 -4.49
C GLY A 56 -26.71 17.74 -5.66
N ILE A 57 -26.05 16.63 -5.97
CA ILE A 57 -26.39 15.82 -7.15
C ILE A 57 -27.65 14.98 -6.90
N ASP A 58 -28.58 14.99 -7.85
CA ASP A 58 -29.68 14.01 -7.88
C ASP A 58 -29.22 12.76 -8.63
N PHE A 59 -28.95 11.67 -7.90
CA PHE A 59 -28.51 10.40 -8.48
C PHE A 59 -29.56 9.70 -9.35
N GLY A 60 -30.85 10.09 -9.26
CA GLY A 60 -31.90 9.60 -10.14
C GLY A 60 -31.92 10.27 -11.51
N ILE A 61 -31.28 11.44 -11.64
CA ILE A 61 -31.26 12.25 -12.87
C ILE A 61 -29.85 12.27 -13.49
N ALA A 62 -28.81 12.30 -12.66
CA ALA A 62 -27.44 12.42 -13.13
C ALA A 62 -26.99 11.21 -13.95
N THR A 63 -26.20 11.46 -15.00
CA THR A 63 -25.66 10.38 -15.82
C THR A 63 -24.55 9.64 -15.07
N PRO A 64 -24.38 8.32 -15.30
CA PRO A 64 -23.27 7.56 -14.74
C PRO A 64 -21.89 8.18 -15.04
N GLN A 65 -21.73 8.80 -16.20
CA GLN A 65 -20.49 9.47 -16.61
C GLN A 65 -20.20 10.71 -15.78
N ALA A 66 -21.22 11.51 -15.43
CA ALA A 66 -21.06 12.69 -14.58
C ALA A 66 -20.64 12.29 -13.17
N ILE A 67 -21.31 11.28 -12.58
CA ILE A 67 -20.97 10.75 -11.27
C ILE A 67 -19.54 10.18 -11.26
N GLY A 68 -19.20 9.37 -12.26
CA GLY A 68 -17.87 8.78 -12.37
C GLY A 68 -16.76 9.82 -12.54
N ARG A 69 -17.00 10.89 -13.30
CA ARG A 69 -16.05 12.01 -13.43
C ARG A 69 -15.82 12.69 -12.09
N LEU A 70 -16.90 13.09 -11.40
CA LEU A 70 -16.80 13.78 -10.12
C LEU A 70 -16.11 12.93 -9.05
N LYS A 71 -16.38 11.61 -9.02
CA LYS A 71 -15.72 10.71 -8.06
C LYS A 71 -14.23 10.50 -8.34
N ARG A 72 -13.82 10.42 -9.61
CA ARG A 72 -12.39 10.39 -9.98
C ARG A 72 -11.69 11.71 -9.64
N GLU A 73 -12.34 12.82 -9.90
CA GLU A 73 -11.80 14.14 -9.56
C GLU A 73 -11.72 14.33 -8.03
N GLN A 74 -12.72 13.86 -7.28
CA GLN A 74 -12.72 13.92 -5.82
C GLN A 74 -11.55 13.18 -5.20
N ILE A 75 -11.23 11.95 -5.66
CA ILE A 75 -10.10 11.19 -5.10
C ILE A 75 -8.76 11.83 -5.45
N ASP A 76 -8.60 12.32 -6.68
CA ASP A 76 -7.38 13.00 -7.14
C ASP A 76 -7.10 14.26 -6.31
N LEU A 77 -8.11 15.13 -6.15
CA LEU A 77 -7.98 16.37 -5.38
C LEU A 77 -7.82 16.15 -3.88
N LEU A 78 -8.49 15.12 -3.32
CA LEU A 78 -8.34 14.75 -1.93
C LEU A 78 -6.91 14.31 -1.65
N ASN A 79 -6.37 13.41 -2.47
CA ASN A 79 -5.00 12.96 -2.31
C ASN A 79 -3.99 14.07 -2.62
N SER A 80 -4.26 14.93 -3.62
CA SER A 80 -3.42 16.11 -3.88
C SER A 80 -3.31 16.96 -2.61
N THR A 81 -4.44 17.27 -1.96
CA THR A 81 -4.47 18.02 -0.70
C THR A 81 -3.65 17.32 0.40
N LEU A 82 -3.92 16.04 0.67
CA LEU A 82 -3.29 15.28 1.74
C LEU A 82 -1.77 15.06 1.53
N LEU A 83 -1.33 14.80 0.30
CA LEU A 83 0.07 14.58 -0.02
C LEU A 83 0.87 15.87 0.03
N HIS A 84 0.30 17.01 -0.39
CA HIS A 84 0.95 18.32 -0.21
C HIS A 84 1.09 18.67 1.28
N GLU A 85 0.05 18.44 2.09
CA GLU A 85 0.15 18.63 3.54
C GLU A 85 1.27 17.79 4.14
N LEU A 86 1.38 16.51 3.75
CA LEU A 86 2.48 15.64 4.18
C LEU A 86 3.84 16.11 3.66
N TYR A 87 3.93 16.60 2.43
CA TYR A 87 5.17 17.14 1.86
C TYR A 87 5.69 18.33 2.66
N PHE A 88 4.85 19.34 2.92
CA PHE A 88 5.28 20.48 3.73
C PHE A 88 5.65 20.05 5.14
N ALA A 89 4.90 19.09 5.71
CA ALA A 89 5.17 18.56 7.05
C ALA A 89 6.34 17.55 7.09
N SER A 90 6.91 17.19 5.94
CA SER A 90 8.13 16.40 5.81
C SER A 90 9.39 17.27 5.84
N LEU A 91 9.25 18.60 5.72
CA LEU A 91 10.34 19.56 5.63
C LEU A 91 10.55 20.33 6.94
N GLY A 92 11.77 20.85 7.13
CA GLY A 92 12.12 21.73 8.25
C GLY A 92 13.19 21.17 9.19
N GLY A 93 13.65 19.95 8.96
CA GLY A 93 14.76 19.34 9.70
C GLY A 93 16.12 19.55 9.03
N ASP A 94 17.14 18.89 9.59
CA ASP A 94 18.52 18.93 9.08
C ASP A 94 18.86 17.81 8.07
N GLY A 95 17.91 16.90 7.83
CA GLY A 95 18.04 15.74 6.95
C GLY A 95 19.10 14.70 7.38
N ARG A 96 19.77 14.89 8.52
CA ARG A 96 20.94 14.10 8.96
C ARG A 96 20.61 13.27 10.19
N THR A 97 19.98 13.87 11.19
CA THR A 97 19.78 13.24 12.49
C THR A 97 18.51 12.43 12.46
N LEU A 98 18.62 11.12 12.16
CA LEU A 98 17.50 10.20 12.31
C LEU A 98 17.39 9.81 13.79
N PRO A 99 16.23 10.03 14.44
CA PRO A 99 16.00 9.49 15.77
C PRO A 99 15.91 7.95 15.73
N GLU A 100 16.15 7.34 16.89
CA GLU A 100 16.51 5.93 17.00
C GLU A 100 15.40 4.98 16.51
N VAL A 101 14.14 5.29 16.77
CA VAL A 101 13.02 4.39 16.45
C VAL A 101 12.85 4.30 14.94
N ILE A 102 12.85 5.43 14.23
CA ILE A 102 12.74 5.43 12.77
C ILE A 102 14.01 4.87 12.10
N ALA A 103 15.19 5.14 12.66
CA ALA A 103 16.45 4.56 12.16
C ALA A 103 16.45 3.03 12.23
N ASN A 104 15.94 2.47 13.32
CA ASN A 104 15.82 1.02 13.52
C ASN A 104 14.77 0.41 12.59
N ALA A 105 13.61 1.07 12.43
CA ALA A 105 12.56 0.62 11.50
C ALA A 105 13.06 0.60 10.05
N ILE A 106 13.73 1.67 9.60
CA ILE A 106 14.33 1.74 8.27
C ILE A 106 15.40 0.65 8.10
N THR A 107 16.28 0.47 9.09
CA THR A 107 17.33 -0.56 9.02
C THR A 107 16.74 -1.97 8.93
N ARG A 108 15.66 -2.25 9.66
CA ARG A 108 14.95 -3.53 9.57
C ARG A 108 14.39 -3.78 8.17
N ASP A 109 13.73 -2.79 7.57
CA ASP A 109 12.96 -2.99 6.33
C ASP A 109 13.80 -2.82 5.05
N PHE A 110 14.88 -2.03 5.12
CA PHE A 110 15.75 -1.72 3.98
C PHE A 110 17.20 -2.21 4.17
N ARG A 111 17.47 -2.97 5.24
CA ARG A 111 18.81 -3.47 5.67
C ARG A 111 19.74 -2.39 6.25
N SER A 112 19.63 -1.14 5.79
CA SER A 112 20.34 0.01 6.37
C SER A 112 19.71 1.34 5.94
N VAL A 113 19.97 2.41 6.70
CA VAL A 113 19.58 3.78 6.31
C VAL A 113 20.21 4.19 4.96
N SER A 114 21.43 3.73 4.67
CA SER A 114 22.09 4.02 3.39
C SER A 114 21.37 3.36 2.21
N HIS A 115 20.95 2.11 2.36
CA HIS A 115 20.19 1.42 1.31
C HIS A 115 18.82 2.05 1.10
N TRP A 116 18.11 2.39 2.17
CA TRP A 116 16.86 3.14 2.06
C TRP A 116 17.04 4.44 1.27
N ARG A 117 18.10 5.21 1.60
CA ARG A 117 18.40 6.48 0.94
C ARG A 117 18.69 6.28 -0.56
N GLN A 118 19.47 5.26 -0.90
CA GLN A 118 19.79 4.93 -2.29
C GLN A 118 18.53 4.56 -3.07
N GLU A 119 17.67 3.70 -2.50
CA GLU A 119 16.41 3.31 -3.13
C GLU A 119 15.45 4.50 -3.28
N PHE A 120 15.27 5.31 -2.25
CA PHE A 120 14.38 6.48 -2.28
C PHE A 120 14.82 7.51 -3.34
N ILE A 121 16.13 7.79 -3.42
CA ILE A 121 16.69 8.70 -4.43
C ILE A 121 16.57 8.10 -5.84
N ALA A 122 16.87 6.81 -6.02
CA ALA A 122 16.76 6.16 -7.32
C ALA A 122 15.33 6.18 -7.86
N LEU A 123 14.32 6.00 -6.98
CA LEU A 123 12.91 6.14 -7.36
C LEU A 123 12.58 7.58 -7.78
N ALA A 124 13.08 8.59 -7.05
CA ALA A 124 12.87 10.00 -7.41
C ALA A 124 13.52 10.35 -8.75
N GLU A 125 14.75 9.90 -8.98
CA GLU A 125 15.45 10.11 -10.26
C GLU A 125 14.75 9.40 -11.42
N ALA A 126 14.22 8.20 -11.20
CA ALA A 126 13.45 7.47 -12.21
C ALA A 126 12.12 8.16 -12.58
N LEU A 127 11.56 8.98 -11.68
CA LEU A 127 10.34 9.77 -11.90
C LEU A 127 10.65 11.17 -12.46
N ALA A 128 11.92 11.56 -12.56
CA ALA A 128 12.31 12.89 -13.04
C ALA A 128 11.84 13.14 -14.48
N GLY A 129 11.13 14.26 -14.69
CA GLY A 129 10.55 14.61 -15.99
C GLY A 129 9.12 14.12 -16.20
N ASP A 130 8.62 13.27 -15.29
CA ASP A 130 7.21 12.95 -15.15
C ASP A 130 6.62 13.71 -13.94
N ALA A 131 5.32 13.51 -13.71
CA ALA A 131 4.62 14.00 -12.53
C ALA A 131 4.47 12.87 -11.49
N GLY A 132 4.49 13.21 -10.20
CA GLY A 132 4.18 12.23 -9.17
C GLY A 132 4.85 12.47 -7.82
N TRP A 133 4.89 11.41 -7.02
CA TRP A 133 5.36 11.41 -5.63
C TRP A 133 6.27 10.23 -5.34
N ILE A 134 7.28 10.45 -4.50
CA ILE A 134 7.99 9.36 -3.81
C ILE A 134 7.60 9.39 -2.35
N LEU A 135 7.09 8.27 -1.85
CA LEU A 135 6.54 8.14 -0.50
C LEU A 135 7.31 7.08 0.29
N LEU A 136 7.54 7.34 1.58
CA LEU A 136 7.84 6.29 2.55
C LEU A 136 6.53 5.93 3.25
N THR A 137 6.07 4.70 3.08
CA THR A 137 4.73 4.26 3.51
C THR A 137 4.83 3.08 4.47
N TYR A 138 4.22 3.20 5.64
CA TYR A 138 4.01 2.06 6.53
C TYR A 138 2.81 1.25 6.07
N VAL A 139 2.94 -0.08 6.00
CA VAL A 139 1.87 -1.00 5.62
C VAL A 139 1.46 -1.80 6.85
N PRO A 140 0.37 -1.45 7.55
CA PRO A 140 -0.07 -2.14 8.76
C PRO A 140 -0.24 -3.64 8.59
N ARG A 141 -0.76 -4.08 7.43
CA ARG A 141 -0.92 -5.51 7.09
C ARG A 141 0.40 -6.28 7.19
N ASP A 142 1.49 -5.66 6.74
CA ASP A 142 2.80 -6.31 6.62
C ASP A 142 3.76 -5.92 7.76
N GLY A 143 3.35 -4.98 8.62
CA GLY A 143 4.16 -4.48 9.74
C GLY A 143 5.44 -3.76 9.32
N ARG A 144 5.53 -3.27 8.07
CA ARG A 144 6.78 -2.79 7.47
C ARG A 144 6.64 -1.49 6.69
N LEU A 145 7.76 -0.81 6.52
CA LEU A 145 7.94 0.34 5.64
C LEU A 145 8.22 -0.11 4.19
N ILE A 146 7.71 0.65 3.23
CA ILE A 146 7.93 0.48 1.80
C ILE A 146 8.17 1.85 1.17
N ASN A 147 9.18 1.95 0.30
CA ASN A 147 9.30 3.08 -0.60
C ASN A 147 8.35 2.89 -1.78
N GLN A 148 7.52 3.88 -2.07
CA GLN A 148 6.49 3.82 -3.10
C GLN A 148 6.69 4.98 -4.08
N SER A 149 6.75 4.67 -5.38
CA SER A 149 6.58 5.66 -6.45
C SER A 149 5.11 5.73 -6.85
N ALA A 150 4.59 6.94 -7.06
CA ALA A 150 3.23 7.22 -7.48
C ALA A 150 3.26 8.21 -8.64
N SER A 151 2.82 7.82 -9.83
CA SER A 151 2.85 8.68 -11.03
C SER A 151 1.75 9.75 -11.08
N ASP A 152 0.86 9.78 -10.09
CA ASP A 152 -0.16 10.80 -9.89
C ASP A 152 -0.59 10.82 -8.41
N HIS A 153 -1.59 11.64 -8.06
CA HIS A 153 -2.12 11.72 -6.70
C HIS A 153 -2.89 10.46 -6.25
N THR A 154 -3.37 9.63 -7.18
CA THR A 154 -4.30 8.52 -6.90
C THR A 154 -3.61 7.18 -6.65
N GLN A 155 -2.34 7.04 -7.01
CA GLN A 155 -1.57 5.82 -6.79
C GLN A 155 -1.09 5.73 -5.34
N SER A 156 -1.84 5.02 -4.50
CA SER A 156 -1.50 4.74 -3.10
C SER A 156 -1.61 3.25 -2.78
N ILE A 157 -0.70 2.71 -1.96
CA ILE A 157 -0.86 1.36 -1.40
C ILE A 157 -2.15 1.31 -0.58
N ALA A 158 -3.07 0.40 -0.94
CA ALA A 158 -4.33 0.23 -0.22
C ALA A 158 -4.06 -0.14 1.25
N GLY A 159 -4.56 0.70 2.17
CA GLY A 159 -4.32 0.56 3.62
C GLY A 159 -2.92 0.98 4.07
N GLY A 160 -2.07 1.48 3.18
CA GLY A 160 -0.79 2.09 3.53
C GLY A 160 -0.96 3.46 4.18
N ILE A 161 -0.02 3.82 5.03
CA ILE A 161 0.04 5.09 5.76
C ILE A 161 1.35 5.79 5.36
N PRO A 162 1.31 6.75 4.42
CA PRO A 162 2.48 7.56 4.07
C PRO A 162 2.96 8.40 5.26
N ILE A 163 4.27 8.38 5.54
CA ILE A 163 4.90 9.10 6.65
C ILE A 163 5.95 10.13 6.20
N LEU A 164 6.38 10.06 4.94
CA LEU A 164 7.25 11.02 4.26
C LEU A 164 6.76 11.14 2.80
N ALA A 165 6.72 12.36 2.27
CA ALA A 165 6.37 12.61 0.87
C ALA A 165 7.36 13.57 0.21
N LEU A 166 7.85 13.19 -0.97
CA LEU A 166 8.60 14.02 -1.90
C LEU A 166 7.72 14.27 -3.13
N ASP A 167 7.35 15.53 -3.37
CA ASP A 167 6.66 15.96 -4.60
C ASP A 167 7.67 16.06 -5.75
N MET A 168 7.43 15.30 -6.82
CA MET A 168 8.23 15.28 -8.04
C MET A 168 7.51 15.91 -9.24
N TYR A 169 6.37 16.56 -9.06
CA TYR A 169 5.78 17.40 -10.10
C TYR A 169 6.70 18.59 -10.39
N GLU A 170 6.76 19.02 -11.65
CA GLU A 170 7.61 20.16 -12.06
C GLU A 170 7.34 21.43 -11.23
N HIS A 171 6.08 21.68 -10.84
CA HIS A 171 5.72 22.84 -10.02
C HIS A 171 6.43 22.89 -8.66
N ALA A 172 6.89 21.74 -8.15
CA ALA A 172 7.53 21.64 -6.84
C ALA A 172 8.99 22.14 -6.84
N TYR A 173 9.62 22.24 -8.01
CA TYR A 173 11.04 22.57 -8.10
C TYR A 173 11.42 23.53 -9.22
N HIS A 174 10.65 23.60 -10.32
CA HIS A 174 11.09 24.24 -11.56
C HIS A 174 11.41 25.73 -11.42
N ILE A 175 10.72 26.46 -10.52
CA ILE A 175 10.97 27.90 -10.27
C ILE A 175 12.42 28.16 -9.82
N GLU A 176 13.04 27.22 -9.09
CA GLU A 176 14.38 27.38 -8.52
C GLU A 176 15.42 26.49 -9.22
N TYR A 177 15.01 25.28 -9.62
CA TYR A 177 15.90 24.24 -10.14
C TYR A 177 15.83 24.04 -11.65
N GLY A 178 14.82 24.60 -12.32
CA GLY A 178 14.55 24.31 -13.73
C GLY A 178 14.54 22.80 -14.00
N PRO A 179 15.31 22.29 -14.98
CA PRO A 179 15.39 20.86 -15.27
C PRO A 179 16.29 20.05 -14.32
N ASN A 180 16.97 20.68 -13.35
CA ASN A 180 17.93 20.00 -12.48
C ASN A 180 17.25 19.31 -11.28
N THR A 181 16.54 18.22 -11.56
CA THR A 181 15.84 17.41 -10.54
C THR A 181 16.78 16.81 -9.51
N THR A 182 18.00 16.40 -9.89
CA THR A 182 19.01 15.88 -8.95
C THR A 182 19.33 16.89 -7.84
N ALA A 183 19.47 18.17 -8.16
CA ALA A 183 19.74 19.20 -7.16
C ALA A 183 18.54 19.44 -6.23
N TYR A 184 17.33 19.38 -6.76
CA TYR A 184 16.09 19.46 -5.98
C TYR A 184 15.95 18.27 -5.02
N ILE A 185 16.14 17.03 -5.49
CA ILE A 185 16.11 15.82 -4.66
C ILE A 185 17.15 15.95 -3.54
N ALA A 186 18.38 16.37 -3.87
CA ALA A 186 19.41 16.59 -2.87
C ALA A 186 19.01 17.66 -1.84
N ALA A 187 18.30 18.71 -2.25
CA ALA A 187 17.79 19.75 -1.35
C ALA A 187 16.67 19.23 -0.44
N PHE A 188 15.72 18.48 -0.98
CA PHE A 188 14.70 17.80 -0.18
C PHE A 188 15.35 16.92 0.89
N MET A 189 16.30 16.07 0.51
CA MET A 189 16.99 15.15 1.42
C MET A 189 17.77 15.85 2.54
N ARG A 190 18.18 17.11 2.36
CA ARG A 190 18.83 17.93 3.40
C ARG A 190 17.84 18.58 4.37
N ASN A 191 16.56 18.60 4.04
CA ASN A 191 15.53 19.31 4.79
C ASN A 191 14.51 18.37 5.45
N ILE A 192 14.67 17.05 5.33
CA ILE A 192 13.77 16.08 5.96
C ILE A 192 13.73 16.32 7.47
N ASP A 193 12.52 16.51 7.99
CA ASP A 193 12.24 16.53 9.42
C ASP A 193 12.03 15.10 9.93
N TRP A 194 13.14 14.44 10.25
CA TRP A 194 13.14 13.07 10.75
C TRP A 194 12.44 12.89 12.10
N ALA A 195 12.36 13.93 12.92
CA ALA A 195 11.62 13.88 14.18
C ALA A 195 10.10 13.82 13.91
N SER A 196 9.61 14.63 12.97
CA SER A 196 8.21 14.56 12.53
C SER A 196 7.88 13.26 11.80
N VAL A 197 8.80 12.72 10.99
CA VAL A 197 8.65 11.40 10.35
C VAL A 197 8.55 10.29 11.40
N GLU A 198 9.39 10.30 12.43
CA GLU A 198 9.32 9.32 13.53
C GLU A 198 8.01 9.43 14.31
N ALA A 199 7.52 10.65 14.59
CA ALA A 199 6.24 10.84 15.24
C ALA A 199 5.09 10.20 14.44
N ARG A 200 5.06 10.42 13.11
CA ARG A 200 4.08 9.77 12.22
C ARG A 200 4.23 8.26 12.18
N TYR A 201 5.47 7.76 12.16
CA TYR A 201 5.72 6.32 12.24
C TYR A 201 5.18 5.72 13.53
N ASN A 202 5.44 6.36 14.67
CA ASN A 202 4.94 5.94 15.98
C ASN A 202 3.41 5.89 16.05
N ASP A 203 2.72 6.77 15.31
CA ASP A 203 1.26 6.71 15.19
C ASP A 203 0.80 5.65 14.18
N ALA A 204 1.49 5.50 13.05
CA ALA A 204 1.18 4.51 12.03
C ALA A 204 1.27 3.07 12.56
N VAL A 205 2.26 2.75 13.41
CA VAL A 205 2.41 1.41 14.00
C VAL A 205 1.32 1.05 15.00
N LYS A 206 0.55 2.03 15.50
CA LYS A 206 -0.62 1.79 16.37
C LYS A 206 -1.87 1.44 15.58
N VAL A 207 -1.88 1.65 14.26
CA VAL A 207 -3.02 1.30 13.40
C VAL A 207 -3.05 -0.21 13.23
N ALA A 208 -4.15 -0.82 13.67
CA ALA A 208 -4.36 -2.26 13.52
C ALA A 208 -4.41 -2.65 12.02
N PRO A 209 -3.84 -3.81 11.64
CA PRO A 209 -3.98 -4.32 10.29
C PRO A 209 -5.47 -4.58 9.95
N PRO A 210 -5.85 -4.55 8.66
CA PRO A 210 -7.16 -5.01 8.23
C PRO A 210 -7.45 -6.40 8.78
N ARG A 211 -8.72 -6.68 9.09
CA ARG A 211 -9.15 -8.01 9.52
C ARG A 211 -8.65 -9.06 8.51
N PRO A 212 -7.89 -10.08 8.94
CA PRO A 212 -7.46 -11.13 8.04
C PRO A 212 -8.66 -11.79 7.36
N LEU A 213 -8.57 -12.00 6.05
CA LEU A 213 -9.56 -12.78 5.32
C LEU A 213 -9.35 -14.25 5.73
N GLN A 214 -10.18 -14.72 6.67
CA GLN A 214 -10.16 -16.09 7.16
C GLN A 214 -11.39 -16.83 6.64
N GLN A 215 -11.18 -18.02 6.10
CA GLN A 215 -12.23 -18.99 5.85
C GLN A 215 -12.40 -19.82 7.12
N SER A 216 -13.35 -19.43 7.97
CA SER A 216 -13.55 -20.06 9.28
C SER A 216 -13.82 -21.56 9.19
N GLU A 217 -14.39 -22.03 8.08
CA GLU A 217 -14.61 -23.46 7.80
C GLU A 217 -13.31 -24.29 7.72
N PHE A 218 -12.14 -23.66 7.58
CA PHE A 218 -10.85 -24.35 7.46
C PHE A 218 -9.89 -24.07 8.62
N LYS A 219 -10.33 -23.37 9.68
CA LYS A 219 -9.45 -22.90 10.77
C LYS A 219 -8.71 -24.04 11.50
N ASP A 220 -9.35 -25.19 11.61
CA ASP A 220 -8.84 -26.36 12.34
C ASP A 220 -8.33 -27.47 11.41
N VAL A 221 -8.27 -27.22 10.09
CA VAL A 221 -7.75 -28.20 9.13
C VAL A 221 -6.22 -28.06 9.10
N PRO A 222 -5.47 -29.14 9.41
CA PRO A 222 -4.02 -29.12 9.26
C PRO A 222 -3.64 -28.77 7.82
N SER A 223 -2.86 -27.71 7.63
CA SER A 223 -2.34 -27.28 6.33
C SER A 223 -0.82 -27.40 6.31
N ILE A 224 -0.27 -27.65 5.13
CA ILE A 224 1.17 -27.67 4.86
C ILE A 224 1.44 -26.80 3.64
N THR A 225 2.54 -26.03 3.64
CA THR A 225 2.90 -25.19 2.49
C THR A 225 3.54 -26.01 1.37
N ALA A 226 3.55 -25.46 0.15
CA ALA A 226 4.23 -26.11 -0.97
C ALA A 226 5.73 -26.26 -0.70
N GLU A 227 6.36 -25.27 -0.05
CA GLU A 227 7.77 -25.29 0.32
C GLU A 227 8.08 -26.38 1.35
N GLU A 228 7.21 -26.57 2.34
CA GLU A 228 7.35 -27.65 3.34
C GLU A 228 7.28 -29.02 2.66
N VAL A 229 6.30 -29.26 1.77
CA VAL A 229 6.18 -30.52 1.02
C VAL A 229 7.41 -30.75 0.12
N GLN A 230 7.92 -29.72 -0.55
CA GLN A 230 9.15 -29.82 -1.34
C GLN A 230 10.36 -30.17 -0.47
N GLY A 231 10.46 -29.57 0.73
CA GLY A 231 11.50 -29.90 1.71
C GLY A 231 11.44 -31.36 2.17
N MET A 232 10.23 -31.88 2.43
CA MET A 232 10.01 -33.29 2.79
C MET A 232 10.47 -34.23 1.67
N LEU A 233 10.06 -33.96 0.43
CA LEU A 233 10.44 -34.75 -0.75
C LEU A 233 11.95 -34.74 -0.97
N ALA A 234 12.58 -33.56 -0.88
CA ALA A 234 14.03 -33.41 -1.04
C ALA A 234 14.82 -34.13 0.08
N ALA A 235 14.27 -34.21 1.29
CA ALA A 235 14.84 -34.94 2.41
C ALA A 235 14.57 -36.47 2.36
N GLY A 236 13.86 -36.96 1.34
CA GLY A 236 13.46 -38.37 1.23
C GLY A 236 12.45 -38.80 2.30
N GLN A 237 11.75 -37.85 2.92
CA GLN A 237 10.69 -38.16 3.88
C GLN A 237 9.49 -38.74 3.13
N PRO A 238 8.92 -39.87 3.60
CA PRO A 238 7.76 -40.46 2.94
C PRO A 238 6.55 -39.53 3.07
N VAL A 239 5.97 -39.16 1.93
CA VAL A 239 4.76 -38.33 1.85
C VAL A 239 3.84 -38.90 0.78
N GLN A 240 2.54 -38.99 1.09
CA GLN A 240 1.52 -39.46 0.15
C GLN A 240 0.87 -38.25 -0.50
N ILE A 241 1.02 -38.09 -1.82
CA ILE A 241 0.48 -36.93 -2.54
C ILE A 241 -0.76 -37.35 -3.30
N ILE A 242 -1.91 -36.78 -2.94
CA ILE A 242 -3.21 -37.10 -3.54
C ILE A 242 -3.73 -35.89 -4.31
N ASP A 243 -3.94 -36.07 -5.61
CA ASP A 243 -4.62 -35.09 -6.46
C ASP A 243 -6.14 -35.27 -6.32
N THR A 244 -6.82 -34.31 -5.72
CA THR A 244 -8.28 -34.32 -5.53
C THR A 244 -8.97 -33.26 -6.37
N ARG A 245 -8.39 -32.87 -7.52
CA ARG A 245 -9.02 -31.95 -8.46
C ARG A 245 -10.31 -32.55 -9.02
N PRO A 246 -11.41 -31.78 -9.17
CA PRO A 246 -12.64 -32.29 -9.74
C PRO A 246 -12.41 -32.91 -11.13
N ARG A 247 -13.14 -33.98 -11.45
CA ARG A 247 -12.94 -34.77 -12.68
C ARG A 247 -12.99 -33.95 -13.97
N HIS A 248 -13.81 -32.89 -14.00
CA HIS A 248 -13.96 -31.98 -15.13
C HIS A 248 -12.80 -30.97 -15.29
N TYR A 249 -11.87 -30.93 -14.33
CA TYR A 249 -10.73 -30.02 -14.27
C TYR A 249 -9.38 -30.71 -14.56
N SER A 250 -9.42 -31.94 -15.08
CA SER A 250 -8.25 -32.81 -15.31
C SER A 250 -7.31 -32.38 -16.45
N THR A 251 -7.50 -31.19 -17.04
CA THR A 251 -6.79 -30.75 -18.23
C THR A 251 -5.76 -29.67 -17.94
N ARG A 252 -4.60 -30.11 -17.43
CA ARG A 252 -3.23 -29.68 -17.78
C ARG A 252 -2.24 -30.56 -17.01
N ALA A 253 -1.62 -31.51 -17.70
CA ALA A 253 -0.65 -32.46 -17.11
C ALA A 253 0.59 -31.77 -16.52
N GLN A 254 0.85 -30.51 -16.88
CA GLN A 254 2.02 -29.74 -16.44
C GLN A 254 1.92 -29.24 -14.98
N ASP A 255 0.75 -29.37 -14.35
CA ASP A 255 0.48 -28.88 -12.99
C ASP A 255 0.32 -30.01 -11.95
N ILE A 256 0.79 -31.23 -12.28
CA ILE A 256 0.69 -32.41 -11.39
C ILE A 256 2.03 -32.62 -10.70
N VAL A 257 2.01 -32.71 -9.37
CA VAL A 257 3.20 -33.06 -8.59
C VAL A 257 3.63 -34.48 -8.94
N ASP A 258 4.92 -34.68 -9.22
CA ASP A 258 5.46 -36.01 -9.53
C ASP A 258 5.16 -37.00 -8.41
N GLY A 259 4.63 -38.18 -8.79
CA GLY A 259 4.20 -39.20 -7.84
C GLY A 259 2.81 -38.98 -7.22
N ALA A 260 2.09 -37.91 -7.59
CA ALA A 260 0.72 -37.71 -7.14
C ALA A 260 -0.24 -38.75 -7.73
N VAL A 261 -1.13 -39.26 -6.90
CA VAL A 261 -2.19 -40.18 -7.31
C VAL A 261 -3.52 -39.43 -7.32
N TRP A 262 -4.19 -39.40 -8.48
CA TRP A 262 -5.53 -38.82 -8.55
C TRP A 262 -6.56 -39.71 -7.86
N ARG A 263 -7.40 -39.07 -7.05
CA ARG A 263 -8.55 -39.66 -6.37
C ARG A 263 -9.74 -38.72 -6.50
N ASP A 264 -10.92 -39.29 -6.71
CA ASP A 264 -12.14 -38.51 -6.87
C ASP A 264 -12.53 -37.87 -5.51
N PRO A 265 -12.54 -36.53 -5.38
CA PRO A 265 -12.91 -35.85 -4.14
C PRO A 265 -14.34 -36.12 -3.70
N GLU A 266 -15.23 -36.50 -4.63
CA GLU A 266 -16.65 -36.79 -4.35
C GLU A 266 -16.87 -38.22 -3.83
N ARG A 267 -15.82 -39.05 -3.82
CA ARG A 267 -15.87 -40.48 -3.45
C ARG A 267 -14.87 -40.84 -2.36
N LEU A 268 -14.71 -39.95 -1.37
CA LEU A 268 -13.71 -40.08 -0.30
C LEU A 268 -13.72 -41.47 0.37
N ASP A 269 -14.91 -41.96 0.71
CA ASP A 269 -15.12 -43.25 1.40
C ASP A 269 -14.57 -44.45 0.62
N GLU A 270 -14.45 -44.35 -0.71
CA GLU A 270 -13.95 -45.44 -1.55
C GLU A 270 -12.42 -45.63 -1.44
N TRP A 271 -11.67 -44.59 -1.08
CA TRP A 271 -10.21 -44.61 -1.18
C TRP A 271 -9.46 -44.11 0.07
N ILE A 272 -10.10 -43.37 0.97
CA ILE A 272 -9.40 -42.85 2.16
C ILE A 272 -8.80 -43.97 3.03
N GLY A 273 -9.49 -45.12 3.12
CA GLY A 273 -8.98 -46.30 3.82
C GLY A 273 -7.75 -46.97 3.18
N THR A 274 -7.37 -46.56 1.96
CA THR A 274 -6.18 -47.08 1.27
C THR A 274 -4.90 -46.30 1.60
N LEU A 275 -5.03 -45.16 2.27
CA LEU A 275 -3.90 -44.31 2.65
C LEU A 275 -3.17 -44.89 3.87
N SER A 276 -1.84 -44.81 3.86
CA SER A 276 -1.02 -45.17 5.02
C SER A 276 -1.26 -44.21 6.18
N LYS A 277 -1.29 -44.74 7.40
CA LYS A 277 -1.32 -43.96 8.65
C LYS A 277 0.08 -43.59 9.15
N GLU A 278 1.12 -44.11 8.52
CA GLU A 278 2.52 -43.97 8.94
C GLU A 278 3.23 -42.80 8.26
N ALA A 279 2.64 -42.27 7.19
CA ALA A 279 3.18 -41.15 6.41
C ALA A 279 2.12 -40.06 6.23
N PRO A 280 2.48 -38.77 6.29
CA PRO A 280 1.56 -37.68 6.05
C PRO A 280 0.95 -37.75 4.65
N VAL A 281 -0.33 -37.39 4.57
CA VAL A 281 -1.08 -37.26 3.32
C VAL A 281 -1.19 -35.78 2.98
N VAL A 282 -0.70 -35.41 1.82
CA VAL A 282 -0.83 -34.08 1.24
C VAL A 282 -1.83 -34.18 0.11
N THR A 283 -2.98 -33.56 0.29
CA THR A 283 -3.99 -33.45 -0.77
C THR A 283 -3.96 -32.05 -1.37
N PHE A 284 -4.03 -31.97 -2.70
CA PHE A 284 -4.10 -30.68 -3.39
C PHE A 284 -5.26 -30.66 -4.39
N CYS A 285 -5.83 -29.47 -4.54
CA CYS A 285 -6.93 -29.17 -5.44
C CYS A 285 -6.56 -27.99 -6.33
N VAL A 286 -7.36 -27.77 -7.38
CA VAL A 286 -7.16 -26.78 -8.46
C VAL A 286 -6.87 -25.39 -7.91
N TYR A 287 -7.47 -25.05 -6.78
CA TYR A 287 -7.43 -23.69 -6.22
C TYR A 287 -6.51 -23.55 -5.00
N GLY A 288 -5.59 -24.49 -4.77
CA GLY A 288 -4.47 -24.35 -3.81
C GLY A 288 -4.84 -24.27 -2.31
N PHE A 289 -6.08 -23.95 -1.98
CA PHE A 289 -6.61 -23.82 -0.61
C PHE A 289 -8.04 -24.39 -0.46
N HIS A 290 -8.68 -24.80 -1.56
CA HIS A 290 -9.94 -25.53 -1.54
C HIS A 290 -9.68 -27.03 -1.59
N ILE A 291 -9.18 -27.63 -0.51
CA ILE A 291 -9.48 -29.05 -0.30
C ILE A 291 -11.00 -29.09 -0.06
N GLY A 292 -11.72 -29.76 -0.96
CA GLY A 292 -13.18 -29.69 -1.08
C GLY A 292 -13.88 -29.69 0.29
N CYS A 293 -14.84 -28.79 0.45
CA CYS A 293 -15.52 -28.43 1.71
C CYS A 293 -16.30 -29.58 2.40
N GLN A 294 -16.10 -30.83 1.97
CA GLN A 294 -16.70 -32.06 2.50
C GLN A 294 -15.73 -33.26 2.48
N SER A 295 -14.47 -33.08 2.04
CA SER A 295 -13.52 -34.18 1.84
C SER A 295 -12.53 -34.35 3.00
N ALA A 296 -12.56 -33.48 4.01
CA ALA A 296 -11.80 -33.66 5.24
C ALA A 296 -12.54 -34.64 6.16
N ALA A 297 -12.12 -35.90 6.17
CA ALA A 297 -12.53 -36.87 7.18
C ALA A 297 -11.44 -36.94 8.28
N ALA A 298 -11.89 -37.01 9.53
CA ALA A 298 -11.06 -37.19 10.72
C ALA A 298 -10.59 -38.64 10.89
#